data_AF-A0A7L3CYL0-F1
#
_entry.id   AF-A0A7L3CYL0-F1
#
_cell.length_a   1.000
_cell.length_b   1.000
_cell.length_c   1.000
_cell.angle_alpha   90.00
_cell.angle_beta   90.00
_cell.angle_gamma   90.00
#
_symmetry.space_group_name_H-M   'P 1'
#
loop_
_entity.id
_entity.type
_entity.pdbx_description
1 polymer ?
#
loop_
_entity_poly.entity_id
_entity_poly.type
_entity_poly.pdbx_seq_one_letter_code
_entity_poly.pdbx_strand_id
1 'polypeptide(L)'
;ATESEAGDMDLSGLPETAVDSEDDDDEEDIERASDPLMSRDIVRDCLEKDPIDRTDDDIEQLLEFMHQLPAFANMTMSVRRELCAVMVFAVVERAGTIVLNDGEELDSWSVILNGSVEVTYPDGRTEILCMGNSFGVSPTMEKEYMKGVMRTKVDDCQFVCIAQQDYCRILNQVEKNMQKVEEEGEIVMVKEHRELDRTGTRKGHIVIKGTAERLTMHLVEEHSVVDPTFIEDFLLTYRTFLSSPMEVGKKLLEWFNDPSLRDKVTRVVLLWVNNHFNDFEGDPAMTRFLEEFENNLE
;
A
#
# COMPACT_ATOMS: atom_id res chain seq x y z
N ALA A 1 46.59 68.67 4.96
CA ALA A 1 46.12 70.03 4.67
C ALA A 1 44.67 69.94 4.23
N THR A 2 43.85 70.81 4.78
CA THR A 2 42.39 70.84 4.86
C THR A 2 41.67 71.24 3.56
N GLU A 3 40.33 71.14 3.64
CA GLU A 3 39.23 71.69 2.80
C GLU A 3 38.48 70.60 1.99
N SER A 4 37.14 70.50 1.97
CA SER A 4 36.05 71.36 2.48
C SER A 4 34.75 70.55 2.74
N GLU A 5 33.84 71.17 3.49
CA GLU A 5 32.48 70.75 3.85
C GLU A 5 31.51 70.55 2.67
N ALA A 6 30.44 69.78 2.92
CA ALA A 6 29.02 70.20 2.86
C ALA A 6 28.10 69.10 2.31
N GLY A 7 27.00 68.82 3.01
CA GLY A 7 25.86 68.10 2.43
C GLY A 7 25.03 67.27 3.41
N ASP A 8 24.50 67.91 4.45
CA ASP A 8 23.36 67.38 5.20
C ASP A 8 22.12 67.49 4.31
N MET A 9 21.48 66.37 3.97
CA MET A 9 20.22 66.34 3.23
C MET A 9 19.25 65.40 3.95
N ASP A 10 18.46 66.02 4.82
CA ASP A 10 17.21 65.53 5.40
C ASP A 10 16.22 65.18 4.27
N LEU A 11 15.77 63.92 4.25
CA LEU A 11 14.72 63.41 3.37
C LEU A 11 13.58 62.80 4.20
N SER A 12 13.19 63.48 5.28
CA SER A 12 11.89 63.25 5.93
C SER A 12 10.75 63.67 4.99
N GLY A 13 10.27 62.72 4.18
CA GLY A 13 9.19 63.02 3.25
C GLY A 13 8.84 61.93 2.25
N LEU A 14 8.80 60.66 2.65
CA LEU A 14 8.19 59.62 1.83
C LEU A 14 7.09 58.90 2.62
N PRO A 15 5.90 58.69 2.01
CA PRO A 15 4.71 58.24 2.71
C PRO A 15 4.78 56.75 3.04
N GLU A 16 4.23 56.39 4.20
CA GLU A 16 4.00 55.02 4.66
C GLU A 16 3.27 54.21 3.59
N THR A 17 3.96 53.27 2.96
CA THR A 17 3.31 52.16 2.29
C THR A 17 2.89 51.18 3.38
N ALA A 18 1.57 51.02 3.56
CA ALA A 18 0.99 50.00 4.43
C ALA A 18 1.64 48.65 4.10
N VAL A 19 2.30 48.08 5.10
CA VAL A 19 2.78 46.70 5.09
C VAL A 19 1.53 45.88 5.39
N ASP A 20 0.99 45.27 4.34
CA ASP A 20 -0.09 44.29 4.46
C ASP A 20 0.54 43.05 5.08
N SER A 21 0.40 42.91 6.40
CA SER A 21 0.73 41.69 7.13
C SER A 21 -0.54 40.86 7.21
N GLU A 22 -0.90 40.26 6.08
CA GLU A 22 -1.86 39.15 5.99
C GLU A 22 -1.07 37.96 5.47
N ASP A 23 -0.58 37.12 6.39
CA ASP A 23 -0.19 35.71 6.17
C ASP A 23 0.53 35.23 7.44
N ASP A 24 -0.23 34.91 8.48
CA ASP A 24 0.23 34.14 9.64
C ASP A 24 -0.95 33.46 10.37
N ASP A 25 -1.94 32.96 9.61
CA ASP A 25 -3.10 32.22 10.14
C ASP A 25 -3.31 30.82 9.50
N ASP A 26 -2.29 30.25 8.85
CA ASP A 26 -2.40 28.90 8.23
C ASP A 26 -1.68 27.77 9.00
N GLU A 27 -1.08 28.06 10.17
CA GLU A 27 -0.48 27.00 11.01
C GLU A 27 -1.48 26.28 11.94
N GLU A 28 -2.73 26.76 12.04
CA GLU A 28 -3.78 26.10 12.87
C GLU A 28 -4.52 24.94 12.19
N ASP A 29 -4.35 24.73 10.89
CA ASP A 29 -5.10 23.69 10.15
C ASP A 29 -4.37 22.34 10.08
N ILE A 30 -3.05 22.30 10.35
CA ILE A 30 -2.28 21.05 10.33
C ILE A 30 -2.38 20.30 11.67
N GLU A 31 -2.58 20.98 12.80
CA GLU A 31 -2.79 20.32 14.09
C GLU A 31 -4.19 19.68 14.21
N ARG A 32 -5.20 20.21 13.51
CA ARG A 32 -6.58 19.69 13.53
C ARG A 32 -6.74 18.31 12.88
N ALA A 33 -5.84 17.92 11.98
CA ALA A 33 -5.85 16.59 11.35
C ALA A 33 -5.37 15.46 12.28
N SER A 34 -4.78 15.80 13.44
CA SER A 34 -4.10 14.85 14.33
C SER A 34 -4.85 14.51 15.62
N ASP A 35 -6.11 14.97 15.77
CA ASP A 35 -6.95 14.60 16.92
C ASP A 35 -7.56 13.19 16.72
N PRO A 36 -7.23 12.19 17.57
CA PRO A 36 -7.80 10.84 17.49
C PRO A 36 -9.32 10.81 17.59
N LEU A 37 -9.94 11.84 18.20
CA LEU A 37 -11.38 11.97 18.27
C LEU A 37 -11.98 12.36 16.90
N MET A 38 -11.35 13.30 16.19
CA MET A 38 -11.77 13.71 14.85
C MET A 38 -11.58 12.60 13.82
N SER A 39 -10.47 11.84 13.92
CA SER A 39 -10.23 10.66 13.07
C SER A 39 -11.30 9.58 13.25
N ARG A 40 -11.78 9.34 14.49
CA ARG A 40 -12.87 8.37 14.73
C ARG A 40 -14.22 8.82 14.17
N ASP A 41 -14.51 10.12 14.21
CA ASP A 41 -15.75 10.66 13.64
C ASP A 41 -15.75 10.56 12.11
N ILE A 42 -14.63 10.87 11.45
CA ILE A 42 -14.49 10.74 10.00
C ILE A 42 -14.64 9.28 9.56
N VAL A 43 -13.96 8.34 10.24
CA VAL A 43 -14.06 6.91 9.93
C VAL A 43 -15.51 6.41 10.05
N ARG A 44 -16.24 6.87 11.08
CA ARG A 44 -17.67 6.53 11.22
C ARG A 44 -18.48 7.08 10.06
N ASP A 45 -18.28 8.34 9.67
CA ASP A 45 -19.01 8.95 8.55
C ASP A 45 -18.75 8.20 7.23
N CYS A 46 -17.52 7.73 7.00
CA CYS A 46 -17.18 6.90 5.85
C CYS A 46 -17.85 5.50 5.91
N LEU A 47 -17.97 4.92 7.10
CA LEU A 47 -18.60 3.61 7.33
C LEU A 47 -20.14 3.65 7.18
N GLU A 48 -20.78 4.77 7.55
CA GLU A 48 -22.22 4.97 7.42
C GLU A 48 -22.68 5.15 5.97
N LYS A 49 -21.78 5.53 5.06
CA LYS A 49 -22.04 5.52 3.61
C LYS A 49 -22.26 4.10 3.09
N ASP A 50 -23.18 3.95 2.14
CA ASP A 50 -23.33 2.71 1.39
C ASP A 50 -22.02 2.40 0.63
N PRO A 51 -21.59 1.12 0.55
CA PRO A 51 -20.44 0.71 -0.26
C PRO A 51 -20.36 1.36 -1.65
N ILE A 52 -21.50 1.54 -2.33
CA ILE A 52 -21.51 2.13 -3.68
C ILE A 52 -21.21 3.63 -3.70
N ASP A 53 -21.48 4.33 -2.60
CA ASP A 53 -21.34 5.77 -2.47
C ASP A 53 -19.97 6.18 -1.89
N ARG A 54 -19.10 5.21 -1.55
CA ARG A 54 -17.76 5.48 -1.03
C ARG A 54 -16.81 5.97 -2.12
N THR A 55 -16.20 7.12 -1.86
CA THR A 55 -15.14 7.70 -2.67
C THR A 55 -13.80 7.00 -2.41
N ASP A 56 -12.79 7.23 -3.25
CA ASP A 56 -11.46 6.68 -3.01
C ASP A 56 -10.81 7.26 -1.74
N ASP A 57 -11.08 8.53 -1.42
CA ASP A 57 -10.65 9.18 -0.18
C ASP A 57 -11.30 8.54 1.05
N ASP A 58 -12.60 8.20 0.98
CA ASP A 58 -13.29 7.46 2.04
C ASP A 58 -12.62 6.10 2.28
N ILE A 59 -12.27 5.38 1.20
CA ILE A 59 -11.60 4.08 1.30
C ILE A 59 -10.22 4.21 1.95
N GLU A 60 -9.49 5.29 1.67
CA GLU A 60 -8.16 5.53 2.26
C GLU A 60 -8.23 5.83 3.76
N GLN A 61 -9.19 6.65 4.18
CA GLN A 61 -9.48 6.90 5.60
C GLN A 61 -9.83 5.60 6.34
N LEU A 62 -10.69 4.76 5.75
CA LEU A 62 -11.03 3.45 6.31
C LEU A 62 -9.80 2.54 6.38
N LEU A 63 -8.98 2.51 5.33
CA LEU A 63 -7.81 1.66 5.25
C LEU A 63 -6.79 1.99 6.35
N GLU A 64 -6.57 3.28 6.63
CA GLU A 64 -5.66 3.74 7.68
C GLU A 64 -6.10 3.23 9.08
N PHE A 65 -7.39 3.33 9.39
CA PHE A 65 -7.94 2.83 10.64
C PHE A 65 -7.91 1.29 10.71
N MET A 66 -8.40 0.61 9.67
CA MET A 66 -8.50 -0.85 9.66
C MET A 66 -7.14 -1.54 9.69
N HIS A 67 -6.09 -0.89 9.17
CA HIS A 67 -4.74 -1.46 9.18
C HIS A 67 -4.23 -1.77 10.60
N GLN A 68 -4.68 -0.99 11.58
CA GLN A 68 -4.28 -1.12 12.98
C GLN A 68 -4.91 -2.34 13.68
N LEU A 69 -5.97 -2.92 13.10
CA LEU A 69 -6.73 -4.00 13.72
C LEU A 69 -6.11 -5.38 13.42
N PRO A 70 -5.93 -6.25 14.44
CA PRO A 70 -5.34 -7.57 14.27
C PRO A 70 -6.02 -8.46 13.23
N ALA A 71 -7.35 -8.34 13.07
CA ALA A 71 -8.14 -9.09 12.10
C ALA A 71 -7.63 -8.96 10.65
N PHE A 72 -7.01 -7.84 10.30
CA PHE A 72 -6.52 -7.57 8.94
C PHE A 72 -5.01 -7.84 8.79
N ALA A 73 -4.28 -8.15 9.86
CA ALA A 73 -2.82 -8.18 9.89
C ALA A 73 -2.20 -9.09 8.81
N ASN A 74 -2.82 -10.23 8.50
CA ASN A 74 -2.33 -11.21 7.53
C ASN A 74 -2.83 -10.96 6.09
N MET A 75 -3.47 -9.83 5.81
CA MET A 75 -4.00 -9.48 4.49
C MET A 75 -3.11 -8.43 3.79
N THR A 76 -2.94 -8.55 2.47
CA THR A 76 -2.21 -7.56 1.65
C THR A 76 -2.98 -6.24 1.60
N MET A 77 -2.29 -5.13 1.28
CA MET A 77 -2.96 -3.82 1.16
C MET A 77 -4.07 -3.81 0.10
N SER A 78 -3.89 -4.55 -1.01
CA SER A 78 -4.93 -4.68 -2.05
C SER A 78 -6.21 -5.31 -1.49
N VAL A 79 -6.08 -6.43 -0.75
CA VAL A 79 -7.22 -7.08 -0.10
C VAL A 79 -7.91 -6.13 0.85
N ARG A 80 -7.15 -5.47 1.73
CA ARG A 80 -7.73 -4.57 2.73
C ARG A 80 -8.48 -3.41 2.06
N ARG A 81 -7.95 -2.85 0.97
CA ARG A 81 -8.61 -1.80 0.19
C ARG A 81 -9.94 -2.29 -0.40
N GLU A 82 -9.96 -3.48 -1.00
CA GLU A 82 -11.19 -4.08 -1.54
C GLU A 82 -12.21 -4.40 -0.44
N LEU A 83 -11.77 -4.89 0.72
CA LEU A 83 -12.66 -5.13 1.87
C LEU A 83 -13.29 -3.82 2.37
N CYS A 84 -12.51 -2.72 2.44
CA CYS A 84 -13.02 -1.39 2.81
C CYS A 84 -14.07 -0.86 1.83
N ALA A 85 -13.95 -1.24 0.55
CA ALA A 85 -14.92 -0.84 -0.47
C ALA A 85 -16.27 -1.57 -0.35
N VAL A 86 -16.34 -2.75 0.28
CA VAL A 86 -17.57 -3.58 0.33
C VAL A 86 -18.17 -3.75 1.73
N MET A 87 -17.42 -3.42 2.79
CA MET A 87 -17.88 -3.64 4.17
C MET A 87 -19.10 -2.79 4.53
N VAL A 88 -19.98 -3.34 5.35
CA VAL A 88 -21.18 -2.67 5.84
C VAL A 88 -21.04 -2.44 7.34
N PHE A 89 -21.44 -1.26 7.81
CA PHE A 89 -21.38 -0.90 9.23
C PHE A 89 -22.65 -1.32 9.96
N ALA A 90 -22.50 -1.89 11.15
CA ALA A 90 -23.61 -2.32 12.00
C ALA A 90 -23.37 -1.89 13.46
N VAL A 91 -24.43 -1.43 14.13
CA VAL A 91 -24.40 -0.99 15.52
C VAL A 91 -25.46 -1.73 16.32
N VAL A 92 -25.09 -2.19 17.52
CA VAL A 92 -25.97 -2.82 18.50
C VAL A 92 -25.95 -1.98 19.77
N GLU A 93 -27.03 -1.23 20.00
CA GLU A 93 -27.14 -0.23 21.07
C GLU A 93 -27.09 -0.84 22.48
N ARG A 94 -27.68 -2.02 22.69
CA ARG A 94 -27.91 -2.58 24.04
C ARG A 94 -27.05 -3.80 24.34
N ALA A 95 -26.47 -3.83 25.54
CA ALA A 95 -25.83 -4.99 26.13
C ALA A 95 -26.81 -6.16 26.31
N GLY A 96 -26.29 -7.38 26.19
CA GLY A 96 -27.04 -8.63 26.31
C GLY A 96 -27.86 -9.02 25.07
N THR A 97 -27.83 -8.18 24.02
CA THR A 97 -28.48 -8.47 22.73
C THR A 97 -27.81 -9.66 22.07
N ILE A 98 -28.62 -10.59 21.58
CA ILE A 98 -28.12 -11.75 20.82
C ILE A 98 -27.77 -11.26 19.42
N VAL A 99 -26.51 -11.42 19.03
CA VAL A 99 -26.02 -11.07 17.69
C VAL A 99 -26.16 -12.27 16.75
N LEU A 100 -25.85 -13.47 17.24
CA LEU A 100 -25.97 -14.74 16.50
C LEU A 100 -26.53 -15.84 17.40
N ASN A 101 -27.45 -16.64 16.87
CA ASN A 101 -28.04 -17.79 17.55
C ASN A 101 -27.29 -19.09 17.24
N ASP A 102 -27.39 -20.07 18.14
CA ASP A 102 -26.86 -21.40 17.89
C ASP A 102 -27.57 -22.04 16.68
N GLY A 103 -26.79 -22.55 15.74
CA GLY A 103 -27.29 -23.14 14.50
C GLY A 103 -27.74 -22.13 13.43
N GLU A 104 -27.55 -20.83 13.65
CA GLU A 104 -27.78 -19.80 12.63
C GLU A 104 -26.76 -19.94 11.48
N GLU A 105 -27.23 -19.87 10.23
CA GLU A 105 -26.35 -19.92 9.05
C GLU A 105 -25.54 -18.62 8.99
N LEU A 106 -24.22 -18.74 8.93
CA LEU A 106 -23.33 -17.60 8.81
C LEU A 106 -23.25 -17.19 7.34
N ASP A 107 -23.53 -15.92 7.06
CA ASP A 107 -23.53 -15.34 5.72
C ASP A 107 -22.47 -14.24 5.53
N SER A 108 -21.72 -13.93 6.58
CA SER A 108 -20.79 -12.80 6.63
C SER A 108 -19.61 -13.03 7.56
N TRP A 109 -18.50 -12.37 7.25
CA TRP A 109 -17.33 -12.23 8.11
C TRP A 109 -17.37 -10.84 8.75
N SER A 110 -17.19 -10.78 10.07
CA SER A 110 -17.39 -9.55 10.85
C SER A 110 -16.18 -9.22 11.72
N VAL A 111 -15.91 -7.93 11.91
CA VAL A 111 -14.85 -7.43 12.80
C VAL A 111 -15.45 -6.46 13.82
N ILE A 112 -15.03 -6.59 15.08
CA ILE A 112 -15.48 -5.73 16.19
C ILE A 112 -14.67 -4.43 16.17
N LEU A 113 -15.33 -3.30 15.90
CA LEU A 113 -14.70 -1.97 15.92
C LEU A 113 -14.79 -1.30 17.29
N ASN A 114 -15.86 -1.59 18.04
CA ASN A 114 -16.06 -1.09 19.39
C ASN A 114 -16.87 -2.09 20.21
N GLY A 115 -16.56 -2.19 21.50
CA GLY A 115 -17.25 -3.06 22.43
C GLY A 115 -16.69 -4.48 22.52
N SER A 116 -17.50 -5.39 23.04
CA SER A 116 -17.15 -6.80 23.21
C SER A 116 -18.38 -7.70 23.16
N VAL A 117 -18.16 -8.95 22.74
CA VAL A 117 -19.18 -9.99 22.67
C VAL A 117 -18.70 -11.24 23.40
N GLU A 118 -19.65 -12.02 23.89
CA GLU A 118 -19.41 -13.30 24.55
C GLU A 118 -20.15 -14.40 23.78
N VAL A 119 -19.42 -15.45 23.45
CA VAL A 119 -19.95 -16.67 22.85
C VAL A 119 -20.10 -17.71 23.94
N THR A 120 -21.33 -18.17 24.16
CA THR A 120 -21.61 -19.30 25.06
C THR A 120 -21.82 -20.56 24.22
N TYR A 121 -20.90 -21.52 24.32
CA TYR A 121 -20.95 -22.78 23.60
C TYR A 121 -21.88 -23.80 24.26
N PRO A 122 -22.38 -24.82 23.52
CA PRO A 122 -23.27 -25.85 24.07
C PRO A 122 -22.66 -26.68 25.21
N ASP A 123 -21.33 -26.74 25.29
CA ASP A 123 -20.60 -27.43 26.37
C ASP A 123 -20.42 -26.58 27.64
N GLY A 124 -20.97 -25.36 27.65
CA GLY A 124 -20.89 -24.42 28.76
C GLY A 124 -19.61 -23.59 28.77
N ARG A 125 -18.68 -23.78 27.82
CA ARG A 125 -17.53 -22.89 27.67
C ARG A 125 -17.99 -21.52 27.20
N THR A 126 -17.32 -20.49 27.67
CA THR A 126 -17.53 -19.11 27.24
C THR A 126 -16.24 -18.54 26.67
N GLU A 127 -16.38 -17.75 25.62
CA GLU A 127 -15.28 -17.06 24.96
C GLU A 127 -15.67 -15.60 24.78
N ILE A 128 -14.76 -14.67 25.09
CA ILE A 128 -15.00 -13.23 24.97
C ILE A 128 -14.14 -12.70 23.82
N LEU A 129 -14.78 -12.04 22.87
CA LEU A 129 -14.12 -11.35 21.76
C LEU A 129 -14.22 -9.85 22.00
N CYS A 130 -13.10 -9.16 21.83
CA CYS A 130 -12.95 -7.73 22.05
C CYS A 130 -12.71 -6.99 20.72
N MET A 131 -12.66 -5.67 20.79
CA MET A 131 -12.23 -4.80 19.69
C MET A 131 -11.00 -5.35 18.94
N GLY A 132 -11.10 -5.38 17.62
CA GLY A 132 -10.08 -5.89 16.71
C GLY A 132 -10.13 -7.40 16.46
N ASN A 133 -10.94 -8.17 17.19
CA ASN A 133 -11.21 -9.56 16.86
C ASN A 133 -12.25 -9.68 15.73
N SER A 134 -12.12 -10.77 14.96
CA SER A 134 -13.04 -11.14 13.90
C SER A 134 -13.81 -12.43 14.22
N PHE A 135 -15.01 -12.57 13.67
CA PHE A 135 -15.85 -13.76 13.77
C PHE A 135 -16.71 -13.92 12.51
N GLY A 136 -17.43 -15.04 12.39
CA GLY A 136 -18.30 -15.32 11.25
C GLY A 136 -17.71 -16.39 10.33
N VAL A 137 -17.93 -16.27 9.03
CA VAL A 137 -17.52 -17.27 8.03
C VAL A 137 -16.00 -17.34 7.84
N SER A 138 -15.52 -18.52 7.50
CA SER A 138 -14.19 -18.74 6.92
C SER A 138 -14.21 -18.31 5.44
N PRO A 139 -13.04 -18.12 4.78
CA PRO A 139 -12.99 -17.71 3.37
C PRO A 139 -13.32 -18.86 2.41
N THR A 140 -14.46 -19.51 2.61
CA THR A 140 -14.99 -20.61 1.80
C THR A 140 -16.44 -20.37 1.46
N MET A 141 -16.92 -20.97 0.36
CA MET A 141 -18.34 -20.93 -0.03
C MET A 141 -19.15 -22.08 0.62
N GLU A 142 -18.55 -22.80 1.58
CA GLU A 142 -19.26 -23.84 2.33
C GLU A 142 -20.20 -23.20 3.35
N LYS A 143 -21.35 -23.85 3.60
CA LYS A 143 -22.29 -23.38 4.61
C LYS A 143 -21.72 -23.64 6.00
N GLU A 144 -21.44 -22.56 6.72
CA GLU A 144 -21.02 -22.60 8.12
C GLU A 144 -22.16 -22.15 9.01
N TYR A 145 -22.20 -22.68 10.24
CA TYR A 145 -23.25 -22.38 11.21
C TYR A 145 -22.61 -21.95 12.52
N MET A 146 -23.23 -20.97 13.16
CA MET A 146 -22.82 -20.51 14.48
C MET A 146 -22.91 -21.64 15.50
N LYS A 147 -21.84 -21.83 16.29
CA LYS A 147 -21.80 -22.78 17.40
C LYS A 147 -21.89 -22.02 18.71
N GLY A 148 -23.00 -22.18 19.42
CA GLY A 148 -23.30 -21.42 20.62
C GLY A 148 -24.06 -20.13 20.33
N VAL A 149 -24.33 -19.36 21.38
CA VAL A 149 -25.06 -18.09 21.29
C VAL A 149 -24.11 -16.94 21.56
N MET A 150 -24.04 -15.98 20.64
CA MET A 150 -23.22 -14.76 20.78
C MET A 150 -24.06 -13.61 21.31
N ARG A 151 -23.59 -12.94 22.36
CA ARG A 151 -24.26 -11.79 22.99
C ARG A 151 -23.32 -10.62 23.18
N THR A 152 -23.82 -9.39 23.02
CA THR A 152 -23.09 -8.19 23.40
C THR A 152 -22.88 -8.12 24.92
N LYS A 153 -21.70 -7.68 25.36
CA LYS A 153 -21.38 -7.51 26.80
C LYS A 153 -21.49 -6.07 27.28
N VAL A 154 -21.42 -5.12 26.35
CA VAL A 154 -21.52 -3.69 26.59
C VAL A 154 -22.55 -3.08 25.63
N ASP A 155 -22.98 -1.86 25.95
CA ASP A 155 -23.79 -1.02 25.06
C ASP A 155 -22.93 -0.50 23.89
N ASP A 156 -23.58 -0.09 22.80
CA ASP A 156 -22.95 0.51 21.61
C ASP A 156 -21.82 -0.34 21.00
N CYS A 157 -22.07 -1.65 20.84
CA CYS A 157 -21.16 -2.51 20.09
C CYS A 157 -21.23 -2.17 18.60
N GLN A 158 -20.07 -2.02 17.97
CA GLN A 158 -19.96 -1.64 16.55
C GLN A 158 -19.20 -2.70 15.78
N PHE A 159 -19.69 -3.03 14.60
CA PHE A 159 -19.16 -4.08 13.74
C PHE A 159 -19.04 -3.59 12.30
N VAL A 160 -18.07 -4.13 11.59
CA VAL A 160 -18.08 -4.14 10.13
C VAL A 160 -18.30 -5.55 9.64
N CYS A 161 -19.23 -5.71 8.70
CA CYS A 161 -19.66 -6.98 8.16
C CYS A 161 -19.35 -7.03 6.65
N ILE A 162 -18.80 -8.14 6.20
CA ILE A 162 -18.49 -8.39 4.79
C ILE A 162 -19.22 -9.66 4.39
N ALA A 163 -20.07 -9.58 3.37
CA ALA A 163 -20.83 -10.74 2.89
C ALA A 163 -19.87 -11.86 2.46
N GLN A 164 -20.22 -13.11 2.75
CA GLN A 164 -19.40 -14.30 2.46
C GLN A 164 -18.98 -14.34 0.99
N GLN A 165 -19.89 -13.98 0.08
CA GLN A 165 -19.61 -13.93 -1.35
C GLN A 165 -18.48 -12.94 -1.69
N ASP A 166 -18.51 -11.75 -1.10
CA ASP A 166 -17.47 -10.73 -1.32
C ASP A 166 -16.17 -11.12 -0.63
N TYR A 167 -16.24 -11.59 0.62
CA TYR A 167 -15.08 -12.03 1.39
C TYR A 167 -14.30 -13.15 0.67
N CYS A 168 -15.02 -14.17 0.20
CA CYS A 168 -14.44 -15.26 -0.58
C CYS A 168 -13.93 -14.78 -1.94
N ARG A 169 -14.67 -13.91 -2.62
CA ARG A 169 -14.24 -13.38 -3.92
C ARG A 169 -12.92 -12.63 -3.78
N ILE A 170 -12.84 -11.67 -2.86
CA ILE A 170 -11.68 -10.79 -2.67
C ILE A 170 -10.44 -11.61 -2.29
N LEU A 171 -10.56 -12.53 -1.33
CA LEU A 171 -9.41 -13.34 -0.89
C LEU A 171 -8.94 -14.33 -1.98
N ASN A 172 -9.87 -14.97 -2.71
CA ASN A 172 -9.51 -15.86 -3.81
C ASN A 172 -9.03 -15.12 -5.06
N GLN A 173 -9.46 -13.86 -5.25
CA GLN A 173 -9.05 -13.05 -6.37
C GLN A 173 -7.56 -12.74 -6.29
N VAL A 174 -6.98 -12.56 -5.09
CA VAL A 174 -5.51 -12.45 -4.96
C VAL A 174 -4.80 -13.71 -5.43
N GLU A 175 -5.25 -14.90 -5.02
CA GLU A 175 -4.64 -16.15 -5.50
C GLU A 175 -4.76 -16.30 -7.02
N LYS A 176 -5.88 -15.88 -7.61
CA LYS A 176 -6.09 -15.91 -9.07
C LYS A 176 -5.32 -14.83 -9.81
N ASN A 177 -5.09 -13.69 -9.17
CA ASN A 177 -4.31 -12.58 -9.71
C ASN A 177 -2.82 -12.84 -9.57
N MET A 178 -2.40 -13.82 -8.77
CA MET A 178 -1.02 -14.27 -8.71
C MET A 178 -0.65 -15.17 -9.89
N GLN A 179 0.24 -14.67 -10.74
CA GLN A 179 0.90 -15.45 -11.79
C GLN A 179 2.23 -15.99 -11.26
N LYS A 180 2.38 -17.33 -11.26
CA LYS A 180 3.64 -18.01 -10.93
C LYS A 180 4.35 -18.38 -12.22
N VAL A 181 5.59 -17.93 -12.37
CA VAL A 181 6.50 -18.32 -13.46
C VAL A 181 7.33 -19.49 -12.96
N GLU A 182 7.19 -20.64 -13.61
CA GLU A 182 7.91 -21.86 -13.29
C GLU A 182 8.93 -22.18 -14.39
N GLU A 183 10.18 -22.42 -13.97
CA GLU A 183 11.28 -22.83 -14.84
C GLU A 183 11.92 -24.07 -14.19
N GLU A 184 12.12 -25.13 -14.98
CA GLU A 184 12.64 -26.42 -14.50
C GLU A 184 11.87 -27.08 -13.32
N GLY A 185 10.60 -26.70 -13.15
CA GLY A 185 9.74 -27.20 -12.08
C GLY A 185 9.83 -26.41 -10.76
N GLU A 186 10.63 -25.34 -10.74
CA GLU A 186 10.76 -24.43 -9.60
C GLU A 186 10.09 -23.08 -9.89
N ILE A 187 9.43 -22.49 -8.89
CA ILE A 187 8.81 -21.17 -9.03
C ILE A 187 9.91 -20.09 -8.93
N VAL A 188 10.27 -19.52 -10.08
CA VAL A 188 11.36 -18.53 -10.18
C VAL A 188 10.89 -17.08 -10.04
N MET A 189 9.61 -16.80 -10.28
CA MET A 189 9.03 -15.47 -10.11
C MET A 189 7.53 -15.55 -9.86
N VAL A 190 7.02 -14.62 -9.05
CA VAL A 190 5.59 -14.42 -8.82
C VAL A 190 5.23 -12.98 -9.10
N LYS A 191 4.26 -12.79 -9.99
CA LYS A 191 3.70 -11.48 -10.33
C LYS A 191 2.25 -11.41 -9.85
N GLU A 192 1.79 -10.23 -9.48
CA GLU A 192 0.40 -9.97 -9.11
C GLU A 192 -0.25 -9.09 -10.18
N HIS A 193 -1.40 -9.50 -10.69
CA HIS A 193 -2.23 -8.68 -11.55
C HIS A 193 -2.95 -7.62 -10.71
N ARG A 194 -2.67 -6.34 -10.96
CA ARG A 194 -3.33 -5.21 -10.30
C ARG A 194 -4.10 -4.36 -11.30
N GLU A 195 -5.26 -3.88 -10.86
CA GLU A 195 -6.05 -2.86 -11.54
C GLU A 195 -6.02 -1.59 -10.68
N LEU A 196 -5.38 -0.53 -11.18
CA LEU A 196 -5.17 0.72 -10.44
C LEU A 196 -6.29 1.76 -10.65
N ASP A 197 -7.20 1.52 -11.59
CA ASP A 197 -8.35 2.40 -11.83
C ASP A 197 -9.67 1.63 -12.00
N ARG A 198 -10.77 2.24 -11.55
CA ARG A 198 -12.13 1.68 -11.70
C ARG A 198 -12.57 1.54 -13.17
N THR A 199 -11.88 2.22 -14.08
CA THR A 199 -12.11 2.15 -15.54
C THR A 199 -11.47 0.92 -16.19
N GLY A 200 -10.61 0.19 -15.49
CA GLY A 200 -9.91 -1.00 -16.00
C GLY A 200 -8.89 -0.70 -17.10
N THR A 201 -8.52 0.56 -17.26
CA THR A 201 -7.57 1.05 -18.28
C THR A 201 -6.12 0.90 -17.82
N ARG A 202 -5.85 1.00 -16.52
CA ARG A 202 -4.53 0.78 -15.92
C ARG A 202 -4.51 -0.55 -15.17
N LYS A 203 -4.35 -1.62 -15.94
CA LYS A 203 -4.18 -2.98 -15.42
C LYS A 203 -2.91 -3.63 -15.94
N GLY A 204 -2.33 -4.49 -15.12
CA GLY A 204 -1.09 -5.12 -15.47
C GLY A 204 -0.49 -5.95 -14.34
N HIS A 205 0.74 -6.41 -14.53
CA HIS A 205 1.40 -7.29 -13.59
C HIS A 205 2.54 -6.56 -12.89
N ILE A 206 2.60 -6.66 -11.56
CA ILE A 206 3.69 -6.15 -10.72
C ILE A 206 4.46 -7.33 -10.16
N VAL A 207 5.79 -7.24 -10.11
CA VAL A 207 6.63 -8.28 -9.52
C VAL A 207 6.46 -8.27 -7.99
N ILE A 208 6.13 -9.42 -7.40
CA ILE A 208 6.01 -9.58 -5.94
C ILE A 208 7.23 -10.24 -5.34
N LYS A 209 7.76 -11.26 -6.03
CA LYS A 209 9.02 -11.94 -5.65
C LYS A 209 9.62 -12.61 -6.86
N GLY A 210 10.93 -12.81 -6.84
CA GLY A 210 11.64 -13.63 -7.81
C GLY A 210 13.02 -14.02 -7.32
N THR A 211 13.61 -15.00 -7.98
CA THR A 211 15.03 -15.32 -7.78
C THR A 211 15.88 -14.17 -8.30
N ALA A 212 17.08 -14.01 -7.75
CA ALA A 212 17.99 -12.94 -8.16
C ALA A 212 18.27 -12.95 -9.68
N GLU A 213 18.44 -14.15 -10.24
CA GLU A 213 18.62 -14.35 -11.68
C GLU A 213 17.38 -13.91 -12.47
N ARG A 214 16.18 -14.33 -12.06
CA ARG A 214 14.95 -14.00 -12.79
C ARG A 214 14.58 -12.51 -12.71
N LEU A 215 14.85 -11.88 -11.56
CA LEU A 215 14.72 -10.43 -11.39
C LEU A 215 15.71 -9.68 -12.31
N THR A 216 16.95 -10.15 -12.43
CA THR A 216 17.96 -9.56 -13.32
C THR A 216 17.52 -9.68 -14.78
N MET A 217 17.01 -10.85 -15.19
CA MET A 217 16.44 -11.05 -16.54
C MET A 217 15.28 -10.10 -16.85
N HIS A 218 14.48 -9.75 -15.85
CA HIS A 218 13.32 -8.89 -16.04
C HIS A 218 13.68 -7.45 -16.45
N LEU A 219 14.92 -6.98 -16.20
CA LEU A 219 15.39 -5.64 -16.56
C LEU A 219 15.25 -5.30 -18.06
N VAL A 220 15.33 -6.29 -18.93
CA VAL A 220 15.25 -6.14 -20.39
C VAL A 220 13.95 -6.69 -20.98
N GLU A 221 13.00 -7.10 -20.14
CA GLU A 221 11.68 -7.54 -20.58
C GLU A 221 10.74 -6.34 -20.80
N GLU A 222 9.52 -6.63 -21.26
CA GLU A 222 8.46 -5.63 -21.29
C GLU A 222 7.88 -5.46 -19.89
N HIS A 223 7.98 -4.23 -19.37
CA HIS A 223 7.43 -3.88 -18.08
C HIS A 223 5.97 -3.48 -18.22
N SER A 224 5.20 -3.74 -17.17
CA SER A 224 3.80 -3.38 -17.16
C SER A 224 3.61 -1.88 -16.98
N VAL A 225 2.54 -1.32 -17.56
CA VAL A 225 2.20 0.11 -17.37
C VAL A 225 1.93 0.48 -15.90
N VAL A 226 1.61 -0.52 -15.08
CA VAL A 226 1.38 -0.40 -13.64
C VAL A 226 2.64 -0.62 -12.80
N ASP A 227 3.77 -0.95 -13.41
CA ASP A 227 5.09 -1.14 -12.77
C ASP A 227 6.19 -0.37 -13.55
N PRO A 228 6.09 0.96 -13.69
CA PRO A 228 7.05 1.74 -14.48
C PRO A 228 8.42 1.90 -13.80
N THR A 229 8.49 1.71 -12.48
CA THR A 229 9.67 1.96 -11.64
C THR A 229 10.51 0.72 -11.39
N PHE A 230 10.13 -0.46 -11.88
CA PHE A 230 10.84 -1.72 -11.62
C PHE A 230 12.37 -1.63 -11.77
N ILE A 231 12.85 -0.98 -12.84
CA ILE A 231 14.29 -0.82 -13.09
C ILE A 231 14.94 0.00 -11.97
N GLU A 232 14.31 1.09 -11.56
CA GLU A 232 14.82 1.96 -10.48
C GLU A 232 14.78 1.23 -9.15
N ASP A 233 13.69 0.53 -8.85
CA ASP A 233 13.55 -0.26 -7.63
C ASP A 233 14.59 -1.40 -7.56
N PHE A 234 14.84 -2.08 -8.68
CA PHE A 234 15.89 -3.09 -8.79
C PHE A 234 17.27 -2.47 -8.55
N LEU A 235 17.62 -1.39 -9.26
CA LEU A 235 18.93 -0.74 -9.13
C LEU A 235 19.16 -0.15 -7.73
N LEU A 236 18.09 0.31 -7.08
CA LEU A 236 18.14 0.76 -5.70
C LEU A 236 18.34 -0.38 -4.71
N THR A 237 17.82 -1.59 -4.98
CA THR A 237 17.72 -2.66 -3.96
C THR A 237 18.55 -3.92 -4.24
N TYR A 238 19.18 -4.06 -5.41
CA TYR A 238 19.88 -5.29 -5.80
C TYR A 238 20.94 -5.74 -4.80
N ARG A 239 21.61 -4.78 -4.13
CA ARG A 239 22.62 -5.03 -3.09
C ARG A 239 22.11 -5.82 -1.88
N THR A 240 20.79 -5.94 -1.72
CA THR A 240 20.18 -6.75 -0.66
C THR A 240 20.13 -8.24 -1.00
N PHE A 241 20.22 -8.61 -2.29
CA PHE A 241 20.09 -9.99 -2.76
C PHE A 241 21.15 -10.45 -3.77
N LEU A 242 22.00 -9.55 -4.27
CA LEU A 242 23.20 -9.85 -5.06
C LEU A 242 24.47 -9.52 -4.27
N SER A 243 25.52 -10.29 -4.48
CA SER A 243 26.80 -10.08 -3.78
C SER A 243 27.68 -9.04 -4.46
N SER A 244 27.52 -8.85 -5.79
CA SER A 244 28.29 -7.87 -6.55
C SER A 244 27.46 -7.22 -7.66
N PRO A 245 27.60 -5.90 -7.90
CA PRO A 245 26.99 -5.23 -9.06
C PRO A 245 27.43 -5.83 -10.39
N MET A 246 28.64 -6.39 -10.44
CA MET A 246 29.19 -6.99 -11.65
C MET A 246 28.41 -8.23 -12.11
N GLU A 247 27.57 -8.84 -11.25
CA GLU A 247 26.63 -9.89 -11.66
C GLU A 247 25.60 -9.35 -12.67
N VAL A 248 25.09 -8.14 -12.43
CA VAL A 248 24.19 -7.43 -13.34
C VAL A 248 24.95 -6.93 -14.56
N GLY A 249 26.10 -6.28 -14.35
CA GLY A 249 26.90 -5.73 -15.44
C GLY A 249 27.31 -6.77 -16.50
N LYS A 250 27.67 -7.99 -16.08
CA LYS A 250 28.00 -9.09 -17.01
C LYS A 250 26.82 -9.47 -17.88
N LYS A 251 25.62 -9.55 -17.30
CA LYS A 251 24.38 -9.85 -18.04
C LYS A 251 24.02 -8.74 -19.01
N LEU A 252 24.17 -7.49 -18.61
CA LEU A 252 23.95 -6.34 -19.50
C LEU A 252 24.91 -6.34 -20.68
N LEU A 253 26.22 -6.60 -20.48
CA LEU A 253 27.17 -6.75 -21.58
C LEU A 253 26.82 -7.93 -22.50
N GLU A 254 26.44 -9.08 -21.92
CA GLU A 254 26.01 -10.24 -22.67
C GLU A 254 24.82 -9.91 -23.59
N TRP A 255 23.77 -9.29 -23.03
CA TRP A 255 22.56 -8.91 -23.77
C TRP A 255 22.78 -7.77 -24.76
N PHE A 256 23.78 -6.92 -24.54
CA PHE A 256 24.10 -5.85 -25.49
C PHE A 256 24.56 -6.38 -26.86
N ASN A 257 25.05 -7.62 -26.91
CA ASN A 257 25.36 -8.31 -28.16
C ASN A 257 24.12 -8.68 -28.99
N ASP A 258 22.93 -8.69 -28.38
CA ASP A 258 21.65 -8.87 -29.09
C ASP A 258 21.09 -7.51 -29.54
N PRO A 259 21.00 -7.23 -30.85
CA PRO A 259 20.49 -5.96 -31.36
C PRO A 259 19.06 -5.62 -30.88
N SER A 260 18.23 -6.62 -30.58
CA SER A 260 16.85 -6.40 -30.13
C SER A 260 16.76 -5.90 -28.68
N LEU A 261 17.81 -6.09 -27.88
CA LEU A 261 17.87 -5.71 -26.47
C LEU A 261 18.69 -4.43 -26.23
N ARG A 262 19.48 -3.97 -27.21
CA ARG A 262 20.41 -2.83 -27.06
C ARG A 262 19.77 -1.57 -26.48
N ASP A 263 18.61 -1.16 -26.99
CA ASP A 263 17.93 0.04 -26.51
C ASP A 263 17.53 -0.10 -25.03
N LYS A 264 17.06 -1.29 -24.63
CA LYS A 264 16.66 -1.60 -23.25
C LYS A 264 17.87 -1.64 -22.32
N VAL A 265 18.94 -2.34 -22.74
CA VAL A 265 20.20 -2.40 -21.98
C VAL A 265 20.77 -0.99 -21.80
N THR A 266 20.82 -0.19 -22.86
CA THR A 266 21.31 1.20 -22.81
C THR A 266 20.50 2.02 -21.81
N ARG A 267 19.17 1.92 -21.84
CA ARG A 267 18.32 2.59 -20.86
C ARG A 267 18.64 2.17 -19.42
N VAL A 268 18.82 0.87 -19.16
CA VAL A 268 19.16 0.37 -17.82
C VAL A 268 20.51 0.93 -17.36
N VAL A 269 21.55 0.87 -18.21
CA VAL A 269 22.88 1.38 -17.87
C VAL A 269 22.86 2.89 -17.62
N LEU A 270 22.17 3.67 -18.46
CA LEU A 270 22.05 5.12 -18.27
C LEU A 270 21.33 5.47 -16.97
N LEU A 271 20.23 4.78 -16.64
CA LEU A 271 19.54 4.96 -15.35
C LEU A 271 20.46 4.61 -14.18
N TRP A 272 21.23 3.52 -14.30
CA TRP A 272 22.14 3.08 -13.26
C TRP A 272 23.25 4.10 -12.97
N VAL A 273 23.95 4.55 -14.03
CA VAL A 273 25.02 5.55 -13.91
C VAL A 273 24.48 6.87 -13.37
N ASN A 274 23.32 7.32 -13.86
CA ASN A 274 22.76 8.61 -13.48
C ASN A 274 22.27 8.64 -12.02
N ASN A 275 21.62 7.56 -11.56
CA ASN A 275 20.95 7.56 -10.25
C ASN A 275 21.80 6.91 -9.15
N HIS A 276 22.74 6.02 -9.50
CA HIS A 276 23.57 5.29 -8.54
C HIS A 276 25.05 5.24 -8.96
N PHE A 277 25.63 6.40 -9.31
CA PHE A 277 27.06 6.51 -9.64
C PHE A 277 27.99 5.93 -8.56
N ASN A 278 27.57 5.93 -7.30
CA ASN A 278 28.30 5.34 -6.17
C ASN A 278 28.57 3.84 -6.35
N ASP A 279 27.77 3.11 -7.15
CA ASP A 279 28.02 1.70 -7.45
C ASP A 279 29.23 1.50 -8.39
N PHE A 280 29.69 2.59 -9.04
CA PHE A 280 30.83 2.62 -9.94
C PHE A 280 32.05 3.30 -9.30
N GLU A 281 31.81 4.33 -8.49
CA GLU A 281 32.86 5.07 -7.81
C GLU A 281 33.67 4.17 -6.87
N GLY A 282 34.98 4.06 -7.13
CA GLY A 282 35.87 3.25 -6.30
C GLY A 282 35.84 1.74 -6.57
N ASP A 283 35.04 1.27 -7.54
CA ASP A 283 35.04 -0.12 -8.02
C ASP A 283 35.70 -0.22 -9.42
N PRO A 284 36.94 -0.76 -9.50
CA PRO A 284 37.64 -0.92 -10.77
C PRO A 284 36.95 -1.87 -11.75
N ALA A 285 36.18 -2.86 -11.28
CA ALA A 285 35.48 -3.79 -12.16
C ALA A 285 34.29 -3.09 -12.83
N MET A 286 33.53 -2.30 -12.07
CA MET A 286 32.41 -1.52 -12.59
C MET A 286 32.86 -0.39 -13.51
N THR A 287 34.01 0.24 -13.22
CA THR A 287 34.60 1.24 -14.13
C THR A 287 34.96 0.61 -15.49
N ARG A 288 35.62 -0.56 -15.48
CA ARG A 288 35.93 -1.29 -16.74
C ARG A 288 34.67 -1.73 -17.49
N PHE A 289 33.62 -2.11 -16.78
CA PHE A 289 32.33 -2.41 -17.40
C PHE A 289 31.80 -1.21 -18.19
N LEU A 290 31.88 0.02 -17.64
CA LEU A 290 31.46 1.21 -18.36
C LEU A 290 32.33 1.49 -19.59
N GLU A 291 33.65 1.36 -19.46
CA GLU A 291 34.57 1.49 -20.60
C GLU A 291 34.25 0.48 -21.71
N GLU A 292 34.01 -0.78 -21.35
CA GLU A 292 33.63 -1.83 -22.30
C GLU A 292 32.26 -1.55 -22.94
N PHE A 293 31.31 -1.06 -22.16
CA PHE A 293 29.99 -0.69 -22.66
C PHE A 293 30.05 0.49 -23.64
N GLU A 294 30.82 1.54 -23.32
CA GLU A 294 31.06 2.70 -24.18
C GLU A 294 31.72 2.30 -25.51
N ASN A 295 32.75 1.45 -25.47
CA ASN A 295 33.41 0.95 -26.68
C ASN A 295 32.48 0.14 -27.59
N ASN A 296 31.45 -0.51 -27.04
CA ASN A 296 30.48 -1.27 -27.83
C ASN A 296 29.35 -0.38 -28.42
N LEU A 297 29.19 0.85 -27.93
CA LEU A 297 28.25 1.84 -28.46
C LEU A 297 28.78 2.56 -29.70
N GLU A 298 30.10 2.70 -29.83
CA GLU A 298 30.81 3.27 -30.99
C GLU A 298 30.82 2.32 -32.21
#